data_AF-A0A2G9TAU3-F1
#
_entry.id   AF-A0A2G9TAU3-F1
#
_cell.length_a   1.000
_cell.length_b   1.000
_cell.length_c   1.000
_cell.angle_alpha   90.00
_cell.angle_beta   90.00
_cell.angle_gamma   90.00
#
_symmetry.space_group_name_H-M   'P 1'
#
loop_
_entity.id
_entity.type
_entity.pdbx_description
1 polymer ?
#
loop_
_entity_poly.entity_id
_entity_poly.type
_entity_poly.pdbx_seq_one_letter_code
_entity_poly.pdbx_strand_id
1 'polypeptide(L)'
;HDDSEQEAGWIEGVAILVAVIVVVLVTALNDWSKEKQFRGLQSKIETEHKFSVIRGGQPVDIVVNDLVVGDVARVKYGDLLPADGLVIQSNDLKIDESSLTGESDLIRKSFDHDPVLLSGTNAMEGSGR
;
A
#
# COMPACT_ATOMS: atom_id res chain seq x y z
N HIS A 1 60.95 -18.06 25.77
CA HIS A 1 59.97 -17.03 26.18
C HIS A 1 59.06 -16.68 24.99
N ASP A 2 58.85 -17.63 24.07
CA ASP A 2 58.16 -17.40 22.77
C ASP A 2 56.83 -18.19 22.67
N ASP A 3 56.67 -19.28 23.43
CA ASP A 3 55.50 -20.15 23.29
C ASP A 3 54.21 -19.51 23.84
N SER A 4 54.31 -18.64 24.85
CA SER A 4 53.15 -17.94 25.44
C SER A 4 52.61 -16.80 24.58
N GLU A 5 53.44 -16.16 23.76
CA GLU A 5 52.98 -15.08 22.85
C GLU A 5 52.29 -15.67 21.61
N GLN A 6 52.76 -16.81 21.10
CA GLN A 6 52.09 -17.52 20.01
C GLN A 6 50.75 -18.12 20.44
N GLU A 7 50.65 -18.64 21.67
CA GLU A 7 49.37 -19.11 22.22
C GLU A 7 48.35 -17.97 22.40
N ALA A 8 48.78 -16.75 22.72
CA ALA A 8 47.86 -15.61 22.88
C ALA A 8 47.28 -15.12 21.53
N GLY A 9 48.08 -15.13 20.46
CA GLY A 9 47.69 -14.55 19.17
C GLY A 9 46.56 -15.31 18.45
N TRP A 10 46.56 -16.65 18.51
CA TRP A 10 45.47 -17.43 17.90
C TRP A 10 44.16 -17.29 18.69
N ILE A 11 44.26 -17.17 20.02
CA ILE A 11 43.10 -16.95 20.91
C ILE A 11 42.46 -15.59 20.60
N GLU A 12 43.26 -14.54 20.38
CA GLU A 12 42.77 -13.22 19.99
C GLU A 12 42.03 -13.26 18.65
N GLY A 13 42.60 -13.92 17.63
CA GLY A 13 41.95 -14.09 16.33
C GLY A 13 40.63 -14.87 16.41
N VAL A 14 40.59 -15.95 17.20
CA VAL A 14 39.37 -16.72 17.45
C VAL A 14 38.32 -15.89 18.19
N ALA A 15 38.74 -15.09 19.18
CA ALA A 15 37.83 -14.22 19.93
C ALA A 15 37.14 -13.18 19.03
N ILE A 16 37.90 -12.53 18.12
CA ILE A 16 37.35 -11.58 17.15
C ILE A 16 36.38 -12.28 16.19
N LEU A 17 36.75 -13.45 15.66
CA LEU A 17 35.92 -14.21 14.74
C LEU A 17 34.59 -14.63 15.37
N VAL A 18 34.62 -15.11 16.62
CA VAL A 18 33.42 -15.47 17.39
C VAL A 18 32.56 -14.22 17.64
N ALA A 19 33.16 -13.09 18.02
CA ALA A 19 32.43 -11.85 18.24
C ALA A 19 31.70 -11.37 16.97
N VAL A 20 32.36 -11.41 15.82
CA VAL A 20 31.75 -11.05 14.52
C VAL A 20 30.60 -11.98 14.18
N ILE A 21 30.76 -13.29 14.35
CA ILE A 21 29.70 -14.28 14.08
C ILE A 21 28.47 -14.00 14.95
N VAL A 22 28.67 -13.76 16.25
CA VAL A 22 27.58 -13.46 17.17
C VAL A 22 26.84 -12.19 16.75
N VAL A 23 27.58 -11.11 16.44
CA VAL A 23 26.97 -9.85 15.99
C VAL A 23 26.17 -10.03 14.70
N VAL A 24 26.72 -10.73 13.71
CA VAL A 24 26.04 -10.98 12.43
C VAL A 24 24.78 -11.82 12.64
N LEU A 25 24.83 -12.87 13.44
CA LEU A 25 23.67 -13.71 13.74
C LEU A 25 22.57 -12.92 14.46
N VAL A 26 22.92 -12.13 15.49
CA VAL A 26 21.96 -11.29 16.21
C VAL A 26 21.33 -10.25 15.27
N THR A 27 22.13 -9.65 14.40
CA THR A 27 21.64 -8.66 13.42
C THR A 27 20.70 -9.31 12.42
N ALA A 28 21.09 -10.45 11.83
CA ALA A 28 20.26 -11.17 10.87
C ALA A 28 18.93 -11.66 11.46
N LEU A 29 18.94 -12.17 12.70
CA LEU A 29 17.72 -12.58 13.39
C LEU A 29 16.81 -11.39 13.70
N ASN A 30 17.38 -10.26 14.13
CA ASN A 30 16.62 -9.04 14.36
C ASN A 30 16.00 -8.50 13.07
N ASP A 31 16.74 -8.46 11.97
CA ASP A 31 16.23 -7.97 10.70
C ASP A 31 15.16 -8.90 10.12
N TRP A 32 15.32 -10.22 10.24
CA TRP A 32 14.29 -11.18 9.88
C TRP A 32 13.01 -11.01 10.72
N SER A 33 13.15 -10.78 12.02
CA SER A 33 12.01 -10.54 12.92
C SER A 33 11.27 -9.25 12.54
N LYS A 34 12.00 -8.16 12.27
CA LYS A 34 11.43 -6.88 11.82
C LYS A 34 10.69 -7.03 10.49
N GLU A 35 11.30 -7.70 9.51
CA GLU A 35 10.69 -7.91 8.20
C GLU A 35 9.40 -8.74 8.31
N LYS A 36 9.40 -9.78 9.15
CA LYS A 36 8.20 -10.58 9.41
C LYS A 36 7.07 -9.76 10.06
N GLN A 37 7.40 -8.88 11.00
CA GLN A 37 6.42 -7.96 11.61
C GLN A 37 5.86 -6.98 10.58
N PHE A 38 6.72 -6.43 9.71
CA PHE A 38 6.32 -5.51 8.64
C PHE A 38 5.37 -6.20 7.65
N ARG A 39 5.69 -7.42 7.21
CA ARG A 39 4.82 -8.22 6.33
C ARG A 39 3.46 -8.53 6.96
N GLY A 40 3.42 -8.78 8.27
CA GLY A 40 2.17 -9.01 9.00
C GLY A 40 1.27 -7.78 9.07
N LEU A 41 1.86 -6.58 9.18
CA LEU A 41 1.13 -5.32 9.14
C LEU A 41 0.63 -5.02 7.72
N GLN A 42 1.47 -5.20 6.71
CA GLN A 42 1.13 -4.99 5.30
C GLN A 42 -0.07 -5.87 4.87
N SER A 43 -0.05 -7.16 5.25
CA SER A 43 -1.14 -8.09 4.93
C SER A 43 -2.47 -7.68 5.55
N LYS A 44 -2.48 -7.10 6.77
CA LYS A 44 -3.71 -6.60 7.38
C LYS A 44 -4.24 -5.36 6.67
N ILE A 45 -3.35 -4.43 6.30
CA ILE A 45 -3.70 -3.22 5.56
C ILE A 45 -4.30 -3.57 4.18
N GLU A 46 -3.72 -4.55 3.48
CA GLU A 46 -4.23 -5.02 2.19
C GLU A 46 -5.63 -5.66 2.29
N THR A 47 -5.98 -6.26 3.43
CA THR A 47 -7.29 -6.92 3.60
C THR A 47 -8.39 -5.96 4.07
N GLU A 48 -8.02 -4.80 4.63
CA GLU A 48 -8.97 -3.84 5.20
C GLU A 48 -9.48 -2.81 4.18
N HIS A 49 -8.76 -2.57 3.08
CA HIS A 49 -9.22 -1.70 2.01
C HIS A 49 -10.35 -2.34 1.20
N LYS A 50 -11.58 -1.98 1.56
CA LYS A 50 -12.80 -2.37 0.85
C LYS A 50 -13.32 -1.23 -0.01
N PHE A 51 -13.91 -1.59 -1.14
CA PHE A 51 -14.56 -0.66 -2.05
C PHE A 51 -15.95 -1.17 -2.44
N SER A 52 -16.91 -0.26 -2.61
CA SER A 52 -18.29 -0.61 -2.89
C SER A 52 -18.50 -0.77 -4.40
N VAL A 53 -18.98 -1.94 -4.83
CA VAL A 53 -19.32 -2.22 -6.24
C VAL A 53 -20.78 -2.68 -6.36
N ILE A 54 -21.35 -2.62 -7.56
CA ILE A 54 -22.70 -3.07 -7.86
C ILE A 54 -22.61 -4.40 -8.62
N ARG A 55 -22.93 -5.51 -7.94
CA ARG A 55 -22.99 -6.86 -8.54
C ARG A 55 -24.38 -7.45 -8.30
N GLY A 56 -25.01 -7.99 -9.35
CA GLY A 56 -26.39 -8.50 -9.26
C GLY A 56 -27.44 -7.43 -8.92
N GLY A 57 -27.16 -6.16 -9.23
CA GLY A 57 -28.04 -5.02 -8.93
C GLY A 57 -28.02 -4.55 -7.47
N GLN A 58 -27.18 -5.14 -6.61
CA GLN A 58 -27.04 -4.76 -5.20
C GLN A 58 -25.63 -4.22 -4.94
N PRO A 59 -25.48 -3.22 -4.04
CA PRO A 59 -24.17 -2.77 -3.58
C PRO A 59 -23.53 -3.85 -2.68
N VAL A 60 -22.28 -4.21 -2.99
CA VAL A 60 -21.47 -5.18 -2.26
C VAL A 60 -20.10 -4.57 -2.03
N ASP A 61 -19.61 -4.62 -0.80
CA ASP A 61 -18.25 -4.17 -0.48
C ASP A 61 -17.29 -5.34 -0.67
N ILE A 62 -16.35 -5.17 -1.60
CA ILE A 62 -15.31 -6.16 -1.92
C ILE A 62 -13.94 -5.61 -1.52
N VAL A 63 -12.96 -6.50 -1.30
CA VAL A 63 -11.57 -6.06 -1.13
C VAL A 63 -11.10 -5.46 -2.45
N VAL A 64 -10.32 -4.38 -2.41
CA VAL A 64 -9.82 -3.70 -3.62
C VAL A 64 -9.07 -4.67 -4.55
N ASN A 65 -8.36 -5.65 -4.00
CA ASN A 65 -7.66 -6.68 -4.77
C ASN A 65 -8.61 -7.62 -5.56
N ASP A 66 -9.89 -7.70 -5.19
CA ASP A 66 -10.92 -8.50 -5.87
C ASP A 66 -11.69 -7.70 -6.94
N LEU A 67 -11.35 -6.41 -7.13
CA LEU A 67 -11.92 -5.55 -8.15
C LEU A 67 -11.43 -5.99 -9.54
N VAL A 68 -12.36 -6.12 -10.49
CA VAL A 68 -12.03 -6.55 -11.85
C VAL A 68 -12.59 -5.60 -12.91
N VAL A 69 -11.98 -5.60 -14.09
CA VAL A 69 -12.48 -4.83 -15.23
C VAL A 69 -13.90 -5.26 -15.58
N GLY A 70 -14.80 -4.29 -15.69
CA GLY A 70 -16.22 -4.51 -15.94
C GLY A 70 -17.11 -4.45 -14.69
N ASP A 71 -16.52 -4.38 -13.49
CA ASP A 71 -17.28 -4.03 -12.29
C ASP A 71 -17.81 -2.59 -12.39
N VAL A 72 -19.02 -2.38 -11.86
CA VAL A 72 -19.58 -1.04 -11.67
C VAL A 72 -19.27 -0.60 -10.25
N ALA A 73 -18.29 0.28 -10.11
CA ALA A 73 -17.93 0.90 -8.84
C ALA A 73 -19.00 1.89 -8.39
N ARG A 74 -19.24 1.99 -7.07
CA ARG A 74 -20.09 3.02 -6.49
C ARG A 74 -19.21 3.98 -5.70
N VAL A 75 -19.01 5.17 -6.24
CA VAL A 75 -18.16 6.22 -5.67
C VAL A 75 -18.98 7.15 -4.79
N LYS A 76 -18.46 7.46 -3.59
CA LYS A 76 -19.05 8.38 -2.62
C LYS A 76 -18.00 9.36 -2.12
N TYR A 77 -18.46 10.43 -1.49
CA TYR A 77 -17.60 11.35 -0.74
C TYR A 77 -16.63 10.60 0.20
N GLY A 78 -15.35 10.96 0.11
CA GLY A 78 -14.27 10.39 0.91
C GLY A 78 -13.62 9.13 0.31
N ASP A 79 -14.15 8.60 -0.78
CA ASP A 79 -13.58 7.42 -1.42
C ASP A 79 -12.29 7.78 -2.17
N LEU A 80 -11.23 7.00 -1.91
CA LEU A 80 -10.03 6.96 -2.75
C LEU A 80 -10.30 6.00 -3.92
N LEU A 81 -10.17 6.47 -5.14
CA LEU A 81 -10.44 5.66 -6.32
C LEU A 81 -9.37 4.55 -6.47
N PRO A 82 -9.76 3.26 -6.44
CA PRO A 82 -8.81 2.15 -6.48
C PRO A 82 -8.33 1.80 -7.90
N ALA A 83 -9.05 2.27 -8.93
CA ALA A 83 -8.77 1.98 -10.33
C ALA A 83 -9.31 3.12 -11.22
N ASP A 84 -8.80 3.19 -12.45
CA ASP A 84 -9.32 4.08 -13.48
C ASP A 84 -10.70 3.61 -13.94
N GLY A 85 -11.56 4.55 -14.34
CA GLY A 85 -12.92 4.23 -14.75
C GLY A 85 -13.60 5.31 -15.56
N LEU A 86 -14.80 4.99 -16.03
CA LEU A 86 -15.68 5.91 -16.71
C LEU A 86 -16.95 6.12 -15.89
N VAL A 87 -17.33 7.38 -15.70
CA VAL A 87 -18.58 7.77 -15.04
C VAL A 87 -19.75 7.35 -15.91
N ILE A 88 -20.63 6.52 -15.36
CA ILE A 88 -21.90 6.12 -15.97
C ILE A 88 -23.01 7.09 -15.51
N GLN A 89 -22.97 7.46 -14.24
CA GLN A 89 -23.88 8.43 -13.65
C GLN A 89 -23.20 9.18 -12.50
N SER A 90 -23.28 10.50 -12.49
CA SER A 90 -22.83 11.32 -11.36
C SER A 90 -23.95 12.18 -10.79
N ASN A 91 -23.80 12.50 -9.50
CA ASN A 91 -24.60 13.48 -8.79
C ASN A 91 -23.64 14.44 -8.07
N ASP A 92 -23.33 15.55 -8.75
CA ASP A 92 -22.36 16.57 -8.33
C ASP A 92 -21.00 16.00 -7.89
N LEU A 93 -20.54 14.97 -8.60
CA LEU A 93 -19.27 14.31 -8.30
C LEU A 93 -18.10 15.26 -8.60
N LYS A 94 -17.31 15.56 -7.58
CA LYS A 94 -16.06 16.31 -7.72
C LYS A 94 -14.90 15.52 -7.17
N ILE A 95 -13.83 15.47 -7.94
CA ILE A 95 -12.63 14.70 -7.66
C ILE A 95 -11.47 15.66 -7.44
N ASP A 96 -10.66 15.38 -6.43
CA ASP A 96 -9.36 16.01 -6.22
C ASP A 96 -8.28 15.20 -6.95
N GLU A 97 -7.76 15.77 -8.04
CA GLU A 97 -6.69 15.19 -8.85
C GLU A 97 -5.30 15.73 -8.48
N SER A 98 -5.17 16.49 -7.39
CA SER A 98 -3.90 17.08 -6.95
C SER A 98 -2.78 16.06 -6.74
N SER A 99 -3.14 14.82 -6.39
CA SER A 99 -2.19 13.72 -6.25
C SER A 99 -1.53 13.31 -7.57
N LEU A 100 -2.16 13.60 -8.72
CA LEU A 100 -1.67 13.28 -10.06
C LEU A 100 -1.18 14.52 -10.82
N THR A 101 -1.95 15.60 -10.78
CA THR A 101 -1.67 16.82 -11.57
C THR A 101 -0.88 17.86 -10.81
N GLY A 102 -0.90 17.82 -9.47
CA GLY A 102 -0.37 18.87 -8.61
C GLY A 102 -1.28 20.11 -8.50
N GLU A 103 -2.42 20.12 -9.17
CA GLU A 103 -3.40 21.21 -9.09
C GLU A 103 -4.44 20.89 -8.01
N SER A 104 -4.68 21.82 -7.08
CA SER A 104 -5.59 21.60 -5.94
C SER A 104 -7.06 21.89 -6.25
N ASP A 105 -7.38 22.16 -7.52
CA ASP A 105 -8.73 22.48 -7.93
C ASP A 105 -9.58 21.21 -8.05
N LEU A 106 -10.81 21.28 -7.56
CA LEU A 106 -11.76 20.16 -7.65
C LEU A 106 -12.36 20.07 -9.04
N ILE A 107 -12.16 18.93 -9.71
CA ILE A 107 -12.64 18.69 -11.06
C ILE A 107 -14.01 18.01 -11.00
N ARG A 108 -14.99 18.62 -11.67
CA ARG A 108 -16.36 18.11 -11.71
C ARG A 108 -16.48 17.06 -12.81
N LYS A 109 -16.91 15.85 -12.43
CA LYS A 109 -16.99 14.69 -13.34
C LYS A 109 -18.45 14.38 -13.68
N SER A 110 -18.75 14.27 -14.96
CA SER A 110 -20.06 13.84 -15.44
C SER A 110 -19.95 13.04 -16.72
N PHE A 111 -21.04 12.37 -17.10
CA PHE A 111 -21.08 11.59 -18.33
C PHE A 111 -20.79 12.44 -19.57
N ASP A 112 -21.32 13.68 -19.60
CA ASP A 112 -21.17 14.61 -20.73
C ASP A 112 -19.90 15.47 -20.66
N HIS A 113 -19.31 15.60 -19.47
CA HIS A 113 -18.15 16.46 -19.21
C HIS A 113 -17.13 15.75 -18.34
N ASP A 114 -15.99 15.43 -18.95
CA ASP A 114 -14.86 14.74 -18.31
C ASP A 114 -15.31 13.46 -17.56
N PRO A 115 -15.70 12.40 -18.30
CA PRO A 115 -16.21 11.17 -17.69
C PRO A 115 -15.11 10.29 -17.11
N VAL A 116 -13.84 10.67 -17.19
CA VAL A 116 -12.72 9.82 -16.78
C VAL A 116 -12.44 10.01 -15.29
N LEU A 117 -12.42 8.90 -14.56
CA LEU A 117 -11.93 8.82 -13.18
C LEU A 117 -10.54 8.20 -13.18
N LEU A 118 -9.64 8.76 -12.38
CA LEU A 118 -8.25 8.32 -12.28
C LEU A 118 -7.99 7.67 -10.92
N SER A 119 -7.29 6.55 -10.93
CA SER A 119 -6.85 5.84 -9.74
C SER A 119 -5.95 6.71 -8.87
N GLY A 120 -6.12 6.62 -7.55
CA GLY A 120 -5.33 7.39 -6.59
C GLY A 120 -5.84 8.82 -6.36
N THR A 121 -6.92 9.23 -7.01
CA THR A 121 -7.61 10.51 -6.75
C THR A 121 -8.71 10.33 -5.69
N ASN A 122 -9.15 11.43 -5.07
CA ASN A 122 -10.12 11.38 -3.97
C ASN A 122 -11.44 12.03 -4.37
N ALA A 123 -12.56 11.38 -4.06
CA ALA A 123 -13.88 11.97 -4.21
C ALA A 123 -14.15 12.98 -3.07
N MET A 124 -14.21 14.26 -3.42
CA MET A 124 -14.35 15.36 -2.45
C MET A 124 -15.77 15.90 -2.35
N GLU A 125 -16.64 15.64 -3.32
CA GLU A 125 -18.07 15.96 -3.23
C GLU A 125 -18.92 14.98 -4.04
N GLY A 126 -20.20 14.87 -3.66
CA GLY A 126 -21.19 14.14 -4.43
C GLY A 126 -21.06 12.62 -4.37
N SER A 127 -21.62 11.97 -5.38
CA SER A 127 -21.54 10.51 -5.56
C SER A 127 -21.70 10.14 -7.03
N GLY A 128 -21.26 8.94 -7.40
CA GLY A 128 -21.39 8.45 -8.76
C GLY A 128 -21.26 6.93 -8.87
N ARG A 129 -21.42 6.45 -10.09
CA ARG A 129 -21.18 5.06 -10.50
C ARG A 129 -20.78 5.00 -11.96
#